data_AF-A0A840IEQ7-F1
#
_entry.id   AF-A0A840IEQ7-F1
#
_cell.length_a   1.000
_cell.length_b   1.000
_cell.length_c   1.000
_cell.angle_alpha   90.00
_cell.angle_beta   90.00
_cell.angle_gamma   90.00
#
_symmetry.space_group_name_H-M   'P 1'
#
loop_
_entity.id
_entity.type
_entity.pdbx_description
1 polymer ?
#
loop_
_entity_poly.entity_id
_entity_poly.type
_entity_poly.pdbx_seq_one_letter_code
_entity_poly.pdbx_strand_id
1 'polypeptide(L)'
;MLRSSTKSPDLERQLLRRSVMALAAGRDRCDGCHRTPLIGERVHVYDGGRTLCELCRRERREQPVSSQLVHGGEHGNTVRITDQRPLRRPRAA
;
A
#
# COMPACT_ATOMS: atom_id res chain seq x y z
N MET A 1 21.97 15.31 -24.82
CA MET A 1 21.97 15.40 -23.35
C MET A 1 20.94 16.46 -22.94
N LEU A 2 19.75 16.05 -22.48
CA LEU A 2 18.71 16.99 -22.04
C LEU A 2 18.81 17.19 -20.52
N ARG A 3 19.60 18.19 -20.09
CA ARG A 3 19.47 18.76 -18.74
C ARG A 3 18.75 20.10 -18.88
N SER A 4 17.43 20.03 -19.04
CA SER A 4 16.58 21.22 -19.02
C SER A 4 16.07 21.45 -17.61
N SER A 5 16.49 22.59 -17.07
CA SER A 5 16.20 23.14 -15.76
C SER A 5 14.72 23.05 -15.38
N THR A 6 14.39 22.27 -14.34
CA THR A 6 13.08 22.23 -13.69
C THR A 6 12.73 23.51 -12.92
N LYS A 7 13.53 24.59 -13.00
CA LYS A 7 13.35 25.86 -12.25
C LYS A 7 12.08 26.67 -12.59
N SER A 8 11.06 26.06 -13.19
CA SER A 8 9.72 26.66 -13.22
C SER A 8 8.96 26.16 -11.99
N PRO A 9 8.72 27.00 -10.98
CA PRO A 9 8.00 26.60 -9.77
C PRO A 9 6.54 26.20 -10.06
N ASP A 10 6.00 26.61 -11.22
CA ASP A 10 4.67 26.17 -11.65
C ASP A 10 4.69 24.73 -12.15
N LEU A 11 5.68 24.38 -12.98
CA LEU A 11 5.90 23.01 -13.45
C LEU A 11 6.17 22.06 -12.27
N GLU A 12 7.04 22.45 -11.34
CA GLU A 12 7.31 21.66 -10.12
C GLU A 12 6.03 21.42 -9.31
N ARG A 13 5.19 22.45 -9.12
CA ARG A 13 3.90 22.31 -8.44
C ARG A 13 2.95 21.38 -9.16
N GLN A 14 2.86 21.46 -10.49
CA GLN A 14 2.00 20.58 -11.28
C GLN A 14 2.45 19.13 -11.17
N LEU A 15 3.76 18.87 -11.27
CA LEU A 15 4.33 17.53 -11.10
C LEU A 15 4.08 16.99 -9.69
N LEU A 16 4.31 17.80 -8.65
CA LEU A 16 4.02 17.41 -7.27
C LEU A 16 2.55 17.07 -7.06
N ARG A 17 1.63 17.92 -7.54
CA ARG A 17 0.19 17.67 -7.46
C ARG A 17 -0.19 16.37 -8.15
N ARG A 18 0.31 16.13 -9.36
CA ARG A 18 0.06 14.90 -10.10
C ARG A 18 0.54 13.67 -9.32
N SER A 19 1.76 13.71 -8.79
CA SER A 19 2.33 12.60 -8.01
C SER A 19 1.56 12.33 -6.73
N VAL A 20 1.18 13.38 -5.98
CA VAL A 20 0.39 13.25 -4.75
C VAL A 20 -1.01 12.71 -5.04
N MET A 21 -1.65 13.18 -6.12
CA MET A 21 -2.97 12.67 -6.53
C MET A 21 -2.91 11.20 -6.95
N ALA A 22 -1.89 10.81 -7.72
CA ALA A 22 -1.68 9.41 -8.09
C ALA A 22 -1.45 8.52 -6.85
N LEU A 23 -0.66 8.99 -5.88
CA LEU A 23 -0.44 8.27 -4.62
C LEU A 23 -1.72 8.19 -3.77
N ALA A 24 -2.52 9.25 -3.75
CA ALA A 24 -3.78 9.29 -3.01
C ALA A 24 -4.89 8.43 -3.64
N ALA A 25 -4.86 8.22 -4.96
CA ALA A 25 -5.80 7.35 -5.66
C ALA A 25 -5.58 5.86 -5.35
N GLY A 26 -4.35 5.46 -5.03
CA GLY A 26 -4.03 4.09 -4.59
C GLY A 26 -4.24 3.84 -3.11
N ARG A 27 -4.67 4.83 -2.32
CA ARG A 27 -4.97 4.65 -0.90
C ARG A 27 -6.45 4.30 -0.74
N ASP A 28 -6.71 3.12 -0.19
CA ASP A 28 -8.05 2.76 0.25
C ASP A 28 -8.55 3.80 1.25
N ARG A 29 -9.77 4.31 1.05
CA ARG A 29 -10.50 5.08 2.07
C ARG A 29 -11.69 4.26 2.51
N CYS A 30 -12.00 4.31 3.80
CA CYS A 30 -13.18 3.65 4.32
C CYS A 30 -14.44 4.38 3.84
N ASP A 31 -15.36 3.71 3.15
CA ASP A 31 -16.63 4.31 2.71
C ASP A 31 -17.59 4.62 3.87
N GLY A 32 -17.31 4.11 5.08
CA GLY A 32 -18.11 4.39 6.28
C GLY A 32 -17.69 5.66 6.99
N CYS A 33 -16.42 5.75 7.39
CA CYS A 33 -15.89 6.84 8.21
C CYS A 33 -14.89 7.75 7.49
N HIS A 34 -14.61 7.49 6.21
CA HIS A 34 -13.73 8.28 5.33
C HIS A 34 -12.26 8.36 5.76
N ARG A 35 -11.88 7.72 6.88
CA ARG A 35 -10.48 7.63 7.30
C ARG A 35 -9.67 6.84 6.27
N THR A 36 -8.39 7.17 6.17
CA THR A 36 -7.39 6.36 5.46
C THR A 36 -6.92 5.27 6.43
N PRO A 37 -7.21 3.98 6.16
CA PRO A 37 -6.70 2.86 6.97
C PRO A 37 -5.18 2.89 7.02
N LEU A 38 -4.62 2.56 8.19
CA LEU A 38 -3.17 2.60 8.41
C LEU A 38 -2.50 1.30 7.97
N ILE A 39 -1.20 1.35 7.68
CA ILE A 39 -0.39 0.16 7.39
C ILE A 39 -0.55 -0.86 8.53
N GLY A 40 -0.80 -2.11 8.17
CA GLY A 40 -1.05 -3.20 9.11
C GLY A 40 -2.50 -3.35 9.57
N GLU A 41 -3.37 -2.36 9.30
CA GLU A 41 -4.81 -2.53 9.48
C GLU A 41 -5.40 -3.41 8.37
N ARG A 42 -6.64 -3.88 8.59
CA ARG A 42 -7.42 -4.61 7.58
C ARG A 42 -8.47 -3.71 6.94
N VAL A 43 -8.59 -3.86 5.63
CA VAL A 43 -9.70 -3.35 4.83
C VAL A 43 -10.52 -4.51 4.31
N HIS A 44 -11.83 -4.31 4.23
CA HIS A 44 -12.80 -5.33 3.85
C HIS A 44 -13.57 -4.84 2.63
N VAL A 45 -13.51 -5.61 1.56
CA VAL A 45 -14.19 -5.32 0.30
C VAL A 45 -15.54 -6.02 0.28
N TYR A 46 -16.59 -5.28 -0.07
CA TYR A 46 -17.96 -5.74 -0.21
C TYR A 46 -18.38 -5.72 -1.68
N ASP A 47 -19.53 -6.31 -1.96
CA ASP A 47 -20.13 -6.24 -3.29
C ASP A 47 -20.32 -4.78 -3.74
N GLY A 48 -20.09 -4.55 -5.03
CA GLY A 48 -20.10 -3.20 -5.63
C GLY A 48 -18.83 -2.38 -5.39
N GLY A 49 -17.75 -2.99 -4.88
CA GLY A 49 -16.45 -2.34 -4.75
C GLY A 49 -16.32 -1.42 -3.53
N ARG A 50 -17.26 -1.51 -2.59
CA ARG A 50 -17.20 -0.75 -1.34
C ARG A 50 -16.12 -1.31 -0.42
N THR A 51 -15.36 -0.43 0.20
CA THR A 51 -14.27 -0.79 1.12
C THR A 51 -14.52 -0.20 2.50
N LEU A 52 -14.54 -1.05 3.52
CA LEU A 52 -14.68 -0.64 4.92
C LEU A 52 -13.45 -1.02 5.74
N CYS A 53 -13.08 -0.14 6.67
CA CYS A 53 -12.05 -0.48 7.65
C CYS A 53 -12.58 -1.45 8.71
N GLU A 54 -11.67 -2.13 9.41
CA GLU A 54 -11.96 -3.06 10.52
C GLU A 54 -12.99 -2.51 11.53
N LEU A 55 -12.90 -1.22 11.89
CA LEU A 55 -13.84 -0.58 12.83
C LEU A 55 -15.26 -0.53 12.27
N CYS A 56 -15.44 -0.06 11.03
CA CYS A 56 -16.75 0.02 10.40
C CYS A 56 -17.32 -1.36 10.06
N ARG A 57 -16.45 -2.36 9.80
CA ARG A 57 -16.86 -3.75 9.59
C ARG A 57 -17.42 -4.38 10.86
N ARG A 58 -16.93 -4.04 12.05
CA ARG A 58 -17.46 -4.57 13.33
C ARG A 58 -18.91 -4.15 13.58
N GLU A 59 -19.30 -2.98 13.08
CA GLU A 59 -20.66 -2.46 13.15
C GLU A 59 -21.61 -3.03 12.06
N ARG A 60 -21.16 -4.03 11.30
CA ARG A 60 -21.91 -4.66 10.21
C ARG A 60 -21.97 -6.17 10.40
N ARG A 61 -23.14 -6.74 10.09
CA ARG A 61 -23.38 -8.19 10.14
C ARG A 61 -23.06 -8.89 8.81
N GLU A 62 -23.10 -8.14 7.72
CA GLU A 62 -22.79 -8.63 6.39
C GLU A 62 -21.32 -9.07 6.31
N GLN A 63 -21.07 -10.22 5.68
CA GLN A 63 -19.71 -10.71 5.49
C GLN A 63 -19.07 -10.05 4.28
N PRO A 64 -17.80 -9.64 4.37
CA PRO A 64 -17.10 -9.09 3.23
C PRO A 64 -16.77 -10.17 2.20
N VAL A 65 -16.71 -9.77 0.93
CA VAL A 65 -16.26 -10.61 -0.20
C VAL A 65 -14.80 -10.96 -0.04
N SER A 66 -13.98 -10.01 0.41
CA SER A 66 -12.57 -10.26 0.71
C SER A 66 -12.06 -9.32 1.79
N SER A 67 -10.93 -9.69 2.40
CA SER A 67 -10.24 -8.86 3.38
C SER A 67 -8.76 -8.80 3.05
N GLN A 68 -8.20 -7.59 3.05
CA GLN A 68 -6.82 -7.33 2.67
C GLN A 68 -6.11 -6.57 3.80
N LEU A 69 -4.81 -6.82 3.95
CA LEU A 69 -3.97 -6.02 4.84
C LEU A 69 -3.51 -4.78 4.09
N VAL A 70 -3.57 -3.63 4.76
CA VAL A 70 -3.03 -2.39 4.23
C VAL A 70 -1.51 -2.48 4.29
N HIS A 71 -0.88 -2.29 3.14
CA HIS A 71 0.55 -2.38 2.98
C HIS A 71 1.17 -0.99 2.79
N GLY A 72 2.43 -0.84 3.20
CA GLY A 72 3.23 0.34 2.86
C GLY A 72 3.46 0.42 1.35
N GLY A 73 3.73 1.64 0.84
CA GLY A 73 3.97 1.84 -0.60
C GLY A 73 5.24 1.15 -1.11
N GLU A 74 6.13 0.77 -0.21
CA GLU A 74 7.32 -0.04 -0.47
C GLU A 74 7.04 -1.55 -0.59
N HIS A 75 5.82 -2.00 -0.30
CA HIS A 75 5.48 -3.42 -0.41
C HIS A 75 5.66 -3.90 -1.86
N GLY A 76 6.40 -4.99 -2.04
CA GLY A 76 6.75 -5.53 -3.35
C GLY A 76 7.99 -4.89 -3.98
N ASN A 77 8.49 -3.78 -3.41
CA ASN A 77 9.74 -3.13 -3.81
C ASN A 77 10.93 -3.54 -2.92
N THR A 78 10.72 -4.41 -1.92
CA THR A 78 11.77 -4.91 -1.03
C THR A 78 12.37 -6.22 -1.54
N VAL A 79 13.70 -6.33 -1.53
CA VAL A 79 14.42 -7.55 -1.91
C VAL A 79 14.51 -8.48 -0.70
N ARG A 80 14.01 -9.72 -0.86
CA ARG A 80 14.20 -10.78 0.15
C ARG A 80 15.53 -11.50 -0.12
N ILE A 81 16.55 -11.25 0.70
CA ILE A 81 17.81 -12.00 0.63
C ILE A 81 17.55 -13.40 1.18
N THR A 82 17.50 -14.40 0.29
CA THR A 82 17.49 -15.81 0.69
C THR A 82 18.93 -16.29 0.80
N ASP A 83 19.37 -16.71 1.98
CA ASP A 83 20.66 -17.39 2.12
C ASP A 83 20.59 -18.73 1.38
N GLN A 84 21.33 -18.84 0.27
CA GLN A 84 21.44 -20.07 -0.51
C GLN A 84 22.72 -20.84 -0.20
N ARG A 85 23.43 -20.50 0.90
CA ARG A 85 24.64 -21.24 1.24
C ARG A 85 24.23 -22.66 1.65
N PRO A 86 24.87 -23.70 1.09
CA PRO A 86 24.60 -25.05 1.52
C PRO A 86 24.92 -25.18 3.01
N LEU A 87 24.02 -25.83 3.76
CA LEU A 87 24.26 -26.13 5.17
C LEU A 87 25.59 -26.87 5.30
N ARG A 88 26.52 -26.31 6.08
CA ARG A 88 27.80 -26.96 6.39
C ARG A 88 27.51 -28.29 7.07
N ARG A 89 27.89 -29.41 6.44
CA ARG A 89 27.88 -30.71 7.10
C ARG A 89 28.82 -30.67 8.32
N PRO A 90 28.41 -31.17 9.49
CA PRO A 90 29.33 -31.35 10.60
C PRO A 90 30.46 -32.30 10.18
N ARG A 91 31.69 -31.99 10.59
CA ARG A 91 32.84 -32.90 10.42
C ARG A 91 32.59 -34.14 11.28
N ALA A 92 32.63 -35.32 10.67
CA ALA A 92 32.69 -36.58 11.42
C ALA A 92 33.99 -36.59 12.25
N ALA A 93 33.86 -37.02 13.51
CA ALA A 93 34.97 -37.19 14.45
C ALA A 93 35.78 -38.45 14.13
#